data_AF-A0A0D2KBT2-F1
#
_entry.id   AF-A0A0D2KBT2-F1
#
_cell.length_a   1.000
_cell.length_b   1.000
_cell.length_c   1.000
_cell.angle_alpha   90.00
_cell.angle_beta   90.00
_cell.angle_gamma   90.00
#
_symmetry.space_group_name_H-M   'P 1'
#
loop_
_entity.id
_entity.type
_entity.pdbx_description
1 polymer ?
#
loop_
_entity_poly.entity_id
_entity_poly.type
_entity_poly.pdbx_seq_one_letter_code
_entity_poly.pdbx_strand_id
1 'polypeptide(L)'
;MLLFGALGDFMGRAWGSRIVASIMLSGSILLVMSPLVSDPLTYLRFFIFAQTFYGFGVGGEYPMASSSAAERSQSDPALRNRRGEQVVLTFSQQGMGNLVNGCVILIFMVIFAQTGKSLEPTPSRNIIMLQFAAAAAVSVFMVLWRYLKLKESEVWKAEREDALELTAKYEHQQTSFIYRTALKRFWPRLLVTSLAWVANDGAFYGNKLFQSKFIEALYPNVRSCAAEAGPGLSSKGRGSKGGSRSTPFERMQWTVLNSAVSLTGYWAAAALIDKPWYGRRFMQ
;
A
#
# COMPACT_ATOMS: atom_id res chain seq x y z
N MET A 1 13.05 -3.26 0.47
CA MET A 1 13.57 -2.11 -0.29
C MET A 1 15.06 -2.22 -0.60
N LEU A 2 15.97 -2.24 0.38
CA LEU A 2 17.43 -2.24 0.10
C LEU A 2 17.90 -3.45 -0.72
N LEU A 3 17.51 -4.67 -0.34
CA LEU A 3 17.89 -5.89 -1.04
C LEU A 3 17.43 -5.88 -2.51
N PHE A 4 16.14 -5.66 -2.74
CA PHE A 4 15.57 -5.67 -4.10
C PHE A 4 15.99 -4.47 -4.95
N GLY A 5 16.27 -3.32 -4.33
CA GLY A 5 16.87 -2.17 -5.01
C GLY A 5 18.26 -2.53 -5.55
N ALA A 6 19.13 -3.09 -4.69
CA ALA A 6 20.46 -3.55 -5.09
C ALA A 6 20.40 -4.67 -6.15
N LEU A 7 19.48 -5.62 -6.00
CA LEU A 7 19.25 -6.68 -7.00
C LEU A 7 18.78 -6.09 -8.35
N GLY A 8 17.91 -5.08 -8.33
CA GLY A 8 17.46 -4.38 -9.53
C GLY A 8 18.60 -3.65 -10.25
N ASP A 9 19.52 -3.04 -9.49
CA ASP A 9 20.69 -2.37 -10.06
C ASP A 9 21.71 -3.38 -10.65
N PHE A 10 21.85 -4.56 -10.04
CA PHE A 10 22.76 -5.62 -10.50
C PHE A 10 22.20 -6.45 -11.67
N MET A 11 20.94 -6.88 -11.60
CA MET A 11 20.33 -7.82 -12.56
C MET A 11 19.53 -7.13 -13.68
N GLY A 12 19.19 -5.85 -13.53
CA GLY A 12 18.34 -5.11 -14.44
C GLY A 12 16.94 -4.84 -13.91
N ARG A 13 16.32 -3.76 -14.41
CA ARG A 13 15.01 -3.28 -13.97
C ARG A 13 13.91 -4.25 -14.34
N ALA A 14 13.95 -4.87 -15.53
CA ALA A 14 12.90 -5.80 -15.95
C ALA A 14 12.94 -7.10 -15.14
N TRP A 15 14.12 -7.68 -14.93
CA TRP A 15 14.26 -8.92 -14.17
C TRP A 15 13.95 -8.74 -12.68
N GLY A 16 14.43 -7.65 -12.06
CA GLY A 16 14.06 -7.32 -10.69
C GLY A 16 12.54 -7.19 -10.52
N SER A 17 11.87 -6.52 -11.46
CA SER A 17 10.42 -6.31 -11.45
C SER A 17 9.62 -7.62 -11.63
N ARG A 18 10.14 -8.57 -12.42
CA ARG A 18 9.54 -9.90 -12.61
C ARG A 18 9.66 -10.77 -11.36
N ILE A 19 10.85 -10.83 -10.74
CA ILE A 19 11.09 -11.62 -9.52
C ILE A 19 10.17 -11.14 -8.39
N VAL A 20 10.15 -9.82 -8.18
CA VAL A 20 9.32 -9.20 -7.15
C VAL A 20 7.83 -9.48 -7.39
N ALA A 21 7.35 -9.35 -8.63
CA ALA A 21 5.96 -9.64 -8.96
C ALA A 21 5.60 -11.12 -8.71
N SER A 22 6.51 -12.05 -9.00
CA SER A 22 6.33 -13.49 -8.70
C SER A 22 6.28 -13.78 -7.20
N ILE A 23 7.07 -13.08 -6.38
CA ILE A 23 7.01 -13.16 -4.90
C ILE A 23 5.67 -12.62 -4.41
N MET A 24 5.19 -11.50 -4.94
CA MET A 24 3.87 -10.96 -4.59
C MET A 24 2.74 -11.92 -4.97
N LEU A 25 2.79 -12.52 -6.17
CA LEU A 25 1.79 -13.49 -6.61
C LEU A 25 1.75 -14.71 -5.69
N SER A 26 2.91 -15.32 -5.42
CA SER A 26 2.98 -16.46 -4.49
C SER A 26 2.50 -16.10 -3.08
N GLY A 27 2.86 -14.93 -2.54
CA GLY A 27 2.32 -14.43 -1.28
C GLY A 27 0.80 -14.21 -1.30
N SER A 28 0.25 -13.69 -2.39
CA SER A 28 -1.20 -13.50 -2.55
C SER A 28 -1.95 -14.84 -2.59
N ILE A 29 -1.37 -15.86 -3.23
CA ILE A 29 -1.94 -17.22 -3.24
C ILE A 29 -1.93 -17.79 -1.81
N LEU A 30 -0.85 -17.61 -1.05
CA LEU A 30 -0.81 -18.03 0.36
C LEU A 30 -1.89 -17.33 1.19
N LEU A 31 -2.14 -16.04 0.95
CA LEU A 31 -3.20 -15.27 1.61
C LEU A 31 -4.61 -15.74 1.22
N VAL A 32 -4.84 -16.16 -0.03
CA VAL A 32 -6.11 -16.79 -0.45
C VAL A 32 -6.34 -18.10 0.29
N MET A 33 -5.28 -18.88 0.49
CA MET A 33 -5.36 -20.17 1.18
C MET A 33 -5.47 -20.01 2.70
N SER A 34 -5.13 -18.85 3.26
CA SER A 34 -5.05 -18.69 4.72
C SER A 34 -6.35 -18.94 5.45
N PRO A 35 -7.51 -18.42 4.99
CA PRO A 35 -8.78 -18.66 5.65
C PRO A 35 -9.19 -20.14 5.57
N LEU A 36 -8.53 -20.99 4.77
CA LEU A 36 -8.86 -22.41 4.69
C LEU A 36 -8.55 -23.19 5.98
N VAL A 37 -7.62 -22.68 6.78
CA VAL A 37 -7.20 -23.29 8.05
C VAL A 37 -8.29 -23.12 9.10
N SER A 38 -8.82 -24.24 9.60
CA SER A 38 -9.92 -24.24 10.57
C SER A 38 -9.51 -23.90 12.00
N ASP A 39 -8.27 -24.20 12.38
CA ASP A 39 -7.74 -23.89 13.72
C ASP A 39 -7.33 -22.41 13.83
N PRO A 40 -7.89 -21.62 14.78
CA PRO A 40 -7.62 -20.19 14.88
C PRO A 40 -6.16 -19.81 15.11
N LEU A 41 -5.43 -20.59 15.92
CA LEU A 41 -4.03 -20.32 16.23
C LEU A 41 -3.14 -20.60 15.02
N THR A 42 -3.40 -21.70 14.33
CA THR A 42 -2.71 -22.09 13.10
C THR A 42 -3.04 -21.11 11.97
N TYR A 43 -4.29 -20.66 11.86
CA TYR A 43 -4.70 -19.60 10.94
C TYR A 43 -3.89 -18.33 11.16
N LEU A 44 -3.80 -17.85 12.40
CA LEU A 44 -3.08 -16.61 12.70
C LEU A 44 -1.59 -16.71 12.35
N ARG A 45 -0.94 -17.84 12.70
CA ARG A 45 0.47 -18.08 12.37
C ARG A 45 0.71 -18.11 10.87
N PHE A 46 -0.15 -18.83 10.14
CA PHE A 46 -0.06 -18.93 8.69
C PHE A 46 -0.34 -17.60 8.00
N PHE A 47 -1.34 -16.85 8.48
CA PHE A 47 -1.65 -15.50 8.00
C PHE A 47 -0.48 -14.54 8.20
N ILE A 48 0.14 -14.53 9.39
CA ILE A 48 1.31 -13.68 9.67
C ILE A 48 2.47 -14.04 8.73
N PHE A 49 2.74 -15.33 8.52
CA PHE A 49 3.76 -15.78 7.58
C PHE A 49 3.45 -15.34 6.15
N ALA A 50 2.24 -15.61 5.65
CA ALA A 50 1.81 -15.24 4.30
C ALA A 50 1.85 -13.72 4.08
N GLN A 51 1.41 -12.94 5.06
CA GLN A 51 1.43 -11.47 5.03
C GLN A 51 2.87 -10.93 5.04
N THR A 52 3.76 -11.54 5.82
CA THR A 52 5.18 -11.18 5.85
C THR A 52 5.83 -11.46 4.50
N PHE A 53 5.57 -12.64 3.93
CA PHE A 53 6.11 -13.05 2.63
C PHE A 53 5.58 -12.17 1.49
N TYR A 54 4.27 -11.88 1.46
CA TYR A 54 3.69 -10.92 0.54
C TYR A 54 4.30 -9.52 0.72
N GLY A 55 4.51 -9.10 1.98
CA GLY A 55 5.16 -7.84 2.34
C GLY A 55 6.59 -7.71 1.82
N PHE A 56 7.36 -8.81 1.76
CA PHE A 56 8.67 -8.81 1.10
C PHE A 56 8.58 -8.46 -0.39
N GLY A 57 7.59 -9.02 -1.09
CA GLY A 57 7.30 -8.69 -2.49
C GLY A 57 6.92 -7.22 -2.65
N VAL A 58 5.93 -6.74 -1.88
CA VAL A 58 5.52 -5.33 -1.91
C VAL A 58 6.70 -4.39 -1.61
N GLY A 59 7.54 -4.74 -0.64
CA GLY A 59 8.75 -4.01 -0.28
C GLY A 59 9.85 -4.01 -1.35
N GLY A 60 9.81 -4.93 -2.31
CA GLY A 60 10.65 -4.92 -3.51
C GLY A 60 10.06 -4.12 -4.65
N GLU A 61 8.74 -3.99 -4.72
CA GLU A 61 8.06 -3.33 -5.82
C GLU A 61 8.27 -1.83 -5.81
N TYR A 62 8.26 -1.22 -4.61
CA TYR A 62 8.47 0.21 -4.43
C TYR A 62 9.75 0.75 -5.10
N PRO A 63 10.96 0.22 -4.84
CA PRO A 63 12.18 0.74 -5.48
C PRO A 63 12.22 0.46 -6.99
N MET A 64 11.62 -0.63 -7.47
CA MET A 64 11.59 -0.96 -8.89
C MET A 64 10.66 -0.02 -9.67
N ALA A 65 9.48 0.25 -9.11
CA ALA A 65 8.49 1.15 -9.68
C ALA A 65 8.97 2.61 -9.66
N SER A 66 9.54 3.07 -8.54
CA SER A 66 10.03 4.45 -8.43
C SER A 66 11.19 4.73 -9.38
N SER A 67 12.15 3.80 -9.50
CA SER A 67 13.27 3.94 -10.43
C SER A 67 12.78 3.92 -11.88
N SER A 68 11.89 2.98 -12.24
CA SER A 68 11.33 2.90 -13.60
C SER A 68 10.51 4.15 -13.97
N ALA A 69 9.76 4.72 -13.02
CA ALA A 69 9.01 5.95 -13.23
C ALA A 69 9.94 7.17 -13.38
N ALA A 70 10.99 7.25 -12.57
CA ALA A 70 12.01 8.29 -12.66
C ALA A 70 12.72 8.27 -14.04
N GLU A 71 13.17 7.10 -14.48
CA GLU A 71 13.82 6.88 -15.79
C GLU A 71 12.90 7.29 -16.96
N ARG A 72 11.61 6.92 -16.93
CA ARG A 72 10.63 7.35 -17.95
C ARG A 72 10.39 8.85 -17.97
N SER A 73 10.39 9.50 -16.80
CA SER A 73 10.23 10.96 -16.69
C SER A 73 11.47 11.75 -17.12
N GLN A 74 12.62 11.09 -17.26
CA GLN A 74 13.84 11.68 -17.76
C GLN A 74 13.94 11.64 -19.28
N SER A 75 13.45 10.56 -19.90
CA SER A 75 13.51 10.32 -21.34
C SER A 75 12.44 11.08 -22.14
N ASP A 76 11.26 11.37 -21.57
CA ASP A 76 10.19 12.08 -22.28
C ASP A 76 10.20 13.61 -21.99
N PRO A 77 10.46 14.47 -23.01
CA PRO A 77 10.48 15.93 -22.85
C PRO A 77 9.17 16.53 -22.34
N ALA A 78 8.03 15.95 -22.69
CA ALA A 78 6.72 16.45 -22.26
C ALA A 78 6.45 16.17 -20.78
N LEU A 79 6.98 15.06 -20.26
CA LEU A 79 6.82 14.65 -18.85
C LEU A 79 7.83 15.33 -17.92
N ARG A 80 8.94 15.89 -18.44
CA ARG A 80 9.93 16.62 -17.64
C ARG A 80 9.34 17.77 -16.83
N ASN A 81 8.37 18.49 -17.39
CA ASN A 81 7.72 19.63 -16.73
C ASN A 81 6.59 19.21 -15.77
N ARG A 82 6.08 17.97 -15.88
CA ARG A 82 4.97 17.43 -15.07
C ARG A 82 5.41 16.39 -14.04
N ARG A 83 6.69 16.41 -13.65
CA ARG A 83 7.28 15.42 -12.73
C ARG A 83 6.59 15.37 -11.37
N GLY A 84 6.20 16.52 -10.82
CA GLY A 84 5.55 16.59 -9.51
C GLY A 84 4.17 15.93 -9.55
N GLU A 85 3.39 16.26 -10.58
CA GLU A 85 2.08 15.68 -10.84
C GLU A 85 2.18 14.16 -11.01
N GLN A 86 3.13 13.66 -11.80
CA GLN A 86 3.32 12.22 -11.99
C GLN A 86 3.63 11.47 -10.69
N VAL A 87 4.45 12.06 -9.83
CA VAL A 87 4.76 11.48 -8.50
C VAL A 87 3.51 11.45 -7.63
N VAL A 88 2.76 12.56 -7.53
CA VAL A 88 1.52 12.63 -6.73
C VAL A 88 0.45 11.67 -7.27
N LEU A 89 0.28 11.58 -8.60
CA LEU A 89 -0.63 10.63 -9.23
C LEU A 89 -0.24 9.18 -8.92
N THR A 90 1.05 8.86 -8.90
CA THR A 90 1.54 7.54 -8.51
C THR A 90 1.21 7.23 -7.04
N PHE A 91 1.43 8.17 -6.13
CA PHE A 91 1.04 8.01 -4.72
C PHE A 91 -0.48 7.90 -4.53
N SER A 92 -1.27 8.61 -5.34
CA SER A 92 -2.74 8.54 -5.29
C SER A 92 -3.28 7.14 -5.60
N GLN A 93 -2.52 6.30 -6.32
CA GLN A 93 -2.90 4.91 -6.58
C GLN A 93 -3.02 4.08 -5.30
N GLN A 94 -2.29 4.42 -4.23
CA GLN A 94 -2.47 3.79 -2.92
C GLN A 94 -3.86 4.10 -2.34
N GLY A 95 -4.33 5.34 -2.51
CA GLY A 95 -5.69 5.76 -2.15
C GLY A 95 -6.74 5.02 -2.97
N MET A 96 -6.55 4.94 -4.28
CA MET A 96 -7.43 4.21 -5.19
C MET A 96 -7.52 2.72 -4.82
N GLY A 97 -6.40 2.08 -4.49
CA GLY A 97 -6.36 0.69 -4.03
C GLY A 97 -7.19 0.47 -2.77
N ASN A 98 -7.11 1.37 -1.78
CA ASN A 98 -7.93 1.29 -0.57
C ASN A 98 -9.43 1.45 -0.88
N LEU A 99 -9.78 2.40 -1.75
CA LEU A 99 -11.17 2.63 -2.16
C LEU A 99 -11.75 1.40 -2.85
N VAL A 100 -11.07 0.88 -3.87
CA VAL A 100 -11.51 -0.30 -4.63
C VAL A 100 -11.61 -1.52 -3.71
N ASN A 101 -10.61 -1.76 -2.85
CA ASN A 101 -10.66 -2.86 -1.89
C ASN A 101 -11.84 -2.75 -0.93
N GLY A 102 -12.13 -1.54 -0.40
CA GLY A 102 -13.29 -1.30 0.45
C GLY A 102 -14.62 -1.55 -0.28
N CYS A 103 -14.74 -1.12 -1.53
CA CYS A 103 -15.92 -1.41 -2.36
C CYS A 103 -16.10 -2.92 -2.60
N VAL A 104 -15.01 -3.65 -2.89
CA VAL A 104 -15.04 -5.11 -3.06
C VAL A 104 -15.53 -5.80 -1.78
N ILE A 105 -15.04 -5.39 -0.61
CA ILE A 105 -15.50 -5.93 0.67
C ILE A 105 -16.99 -5.64 0.88
N LEU A 106 -17.46 -4.41 0.61
CA LEU A 106 -18.88 -4.07 0.74
C LEU A 106 -19.77 -4.93 -0.16
N ILE A 107 -19.37 -5.13 -1.42
CA ILE A 107 -20.11 -5.97 -2.37
C ILE A 107 -20.22 -7.40 -1.83
N PHE A 108 -19.11 -7.98 -1.36
CA PHE A 108 -19.15 -9.32 -0.79
C PHE A 108 -19.97 -9.39 0.51
N MET A 109 -19.91 -8.39 1.39
CA MET A 109 -20.76 -8.35 2.59
C MET A 109 -22.25 -8.35 2.24
N VAL A 110 -22.66 -7.67 1.16
CA VAL A 110 -24.05 -7.70 0.67
C VAL A 110 -24.42 -9.07 0.10
N ILE A 111 -23.57 -9.64 -0.77
CA ILE A 111 -23.81 -10.96 -1.39
C ILE A 111 -23.97 -12.07 -0.34
N PHE A 112 -23.17 -12.02 0.73
CA PHE A 112 -23.18 -13.01 1.81
C PHE A 112 -24.12 -12.64 2.98
N ALA A 113 -24.98 -11.63 2.80
CA ALA A 113 -25.93 -11.14 3.81
C ALA A 113 -25.30 -10.81 5.19
N GLN A 114 -24.04 -10.35 5.20
CA GLN A 114 -23.27 -9.99 6.39
C GLN A 114 -23.44 -8.49 6.76
N THR A 115 -24.68 -8.00 6.79
CA THR A 115 -24.99 -6.58 7.07
C THR A 115 -25.44 -6.31 8.50
N GLY A 116 -25.70 -7.36 9.28
CA GLY A 116 -26.18 -7.29 10.65
C GLY A 116 -25.12 -6.92 11.70
N LYS A 117 -25.55 -6.87 12.97
CA LYS A 117 -24.67 -6.60 14.13
C LYS A 117 -23.77 -7.80 14.49
N SER A 118 -24.21 -9.00 14.16
CA SER A 118 -23.48 -10.25 14.32
C SER A 118 -22.99 -10.72 12.95
N LEU A 119 -21.72 -11.06 12.86
CA LEU A 119 -21.12 -11.64 11.67
C LEU A 119 -21.08 -13.16 11.83
N GLU A 120 -21.61 -13.88 10.85
CA GLU A 120 -21.51 -15.34 10.83
C GLU A 120 -20.07 -15.74 10.43
N PRO A 121 -19.45 -16.71 11.14
CA PRO A 121 -18.05 -17.10 10.88
C PRO A 121 -17.80 -17.61 9.46
N THR A 122 -18.69 -18.45 8.92
CA THR A 122 -18.50 -19.10 7.61
C THR A 122 -18.54 -18.12 6.44
N PRO A 123 -19.56 -17.25 6.31
CA PRO A 123 -19.58 -16.25 5.26
C PRO A 123 -18.48 -15.18 5.43
N SER A 124 -18.13 -14.81 6.66
CA SER A 124 -17.02 -13.88 6.92
C SER A 124 -15.68 -14.40 6.42
N ARG A 125 -15.40 -15.70 6.65
CA ARG A 125 -14.23 -16.40 6.11
C ARG A 125 -14.23 -16.39 4.58
N ASN A 126 -15.38 -16.65 3.96
CA ASN A 126 -15.54 -16.63 2.50
C ASN A 126 -15.30 -15.24 1.90
N ILE A 127 -15.78 -14.17 2.56
CA ILE A 127 -15.54 -12.78 2.14
C ILE A 127 -14.03 -12.49 2.11
N ILE A 128 -13.30 -12.85 3.17
CA ILE A 128 -11.84 -12.63 3.26
C ILE A 128 -11.12 -13.41 2.15
N MET A 129 -11.49 -14.68 1.94
CA MET A 129 -10.90 -15.50 0.89
C MET A 129 -11.13 -14.91 -0.51
N LEU A 130 -12.36 -14.48 -0.81
CA LEU A 130 -12.72 -13.89 -2.10
C LEU A 130 -12.08 -12.52 -2.31
N GLN A 131 -11.92 -11.73 -1.25
CA GLN A 131 -11.18 -10.47 -1.29
C GLN A 131 -9.71 -10.72 -1.69
N PHE A 132 -9.03 -11.67 -1.05
CA PHE A 132 -7.68 -12.03 -1.43
C PHE A 132 -7.62 -12.66 -2.83
N ALA A 133 -8.64 -13.40 -3.25
CA ALA A 133 -8.69 -14.00 -4.58
C ALA A 133 -8.81 -12.92 -5.67
N ALA A 134 -9.60 -11.88 -5.43
CA ALA A 134 -9.67 -10.72 -6.31
C ALA A 134 -8.31 -10.01 -6.42
N ALA A 135 -7.60 -9.83 -5.30
CA ALA A 135 -6.25 -9.25 -5.29
C ALA A 135 -5.21 -10.16 -6.00
N ALA A 136 -5.33 -11.48 -5.83
CA ALA A 136 -4.49 -12.46 -6.51
C ALA A 136 -4.72 -12.45 -8.02
N ALA A 137 -5.96 -12.32 -8.48
CA ALA A 137 -6.28 -12.20 -9.91
C ALA A 137 -5.61 -10.98 -10.57
N VAL A 138 -5.63 -9.83 -9.88
CA VAL A 138 -4.87 -8.63 -10.32
C VAL A 138 -3.37 -8.90 -10.36
N SER A 139 -2.85 -9.63 -9.36
CA SER A 139 -1.43 -10.00 -9.28
C SER A 139 -1.03 -10.98 -10.41
N VAL A 140 -1.89 -11.92 -10.79
CA VAL A 140 -1.69 -12.81 -11.95
C VAL A 140 -1.61 -11.99 -13.22
N PHE A 141 -2.58 -11.09 -13.47
CA PHE A 141 -2.55 -10.23 -14.63
C PHE A 141 -1.28 -9.39 -14.70
N MET A 142 -0.87 -8.80 -13.57
CA MET A 142 0.34 -8.01 -13.46
C MET A 142 1.61 -8.83 -13.77
N VAL A 143 1.73 -10.04 -13.25
CA VAL A 143 2.87 -10.93 -13.53
C VAL A 143 2.89 -11.30 -15.01
N LEU A 144 1.78 -11.78 -15.57
CA LEU A 144 1.71 -12.16 -16.98
C LEU A 144 2.06 -10.98 -17.90
N TRP A 145 1.52 -9.80 -17.62
CA TRP A 145 1.84 -8.59 -18.37
C TRP A 145 3.34 -8.25 -18.30
N ARG A 146 3.97 -8.39 -17.13
CA ARG A 146 5.41 -8.12 -16.96
C ARG A 146 6.30 -9.12 -17.67
N TYR A 147 5.94 -10.39 -17.68
CA TYR A 147 6.71 -11.39 -18.42
C TYR A 147 6.56 -11.23 -19.93
N LEU A 148 5.39 -10.79 -20.42
CA LEU A 148 5.11 -10.69 -21.86
C LEU A 148 5.50 -9.34 -22.48
N LYS A 149 5.37 -8.23 -21.76
CA LYS A 149 5.50 -6.87 -22.32
C LYS A 149 6.63 -6.03 -21.72
N LEU A 150 7.14 -6.37 -20.52
CA LEU A 150 8.17 -5.55 -19.89
C LEU A 150 9.52 -5.76 -20.56
N LYS A 151 9.94 -4.76 -21.33
CA LYS A 151 11.30 -4.64 -21.88
C LYS A 151 12.17 -3.84 -20.92
N GLU A 152 13.47 -4.11 -20.97
CA GLU A 152 14.47 -3.39 -20.18
C GLU A 152 14.48 -1.91 -20.54
N SER A 153 14.72 -1.04 -19.55
CA SER A 153 14.76 0.41 -19.75
C SER A 153 15.97 0.81 -20.59
N GLU A 154 15.76 1.59 -21.65
CA GLU A 154 16.85 2.09 -22.49
C GLU A 154 17.77 3.05 -21.71
N VAL A 155 17.24 3.75 -20.70
CA VAL A 155 18.02 4.61 -19.80
C VAL A 155 18.97 3.77 -18.94
N TRP A 156 18.50 2.65 -18.40
CA TRP A 156 19.35 1.75 -17.61
C TRP A 156 20.47 1.12 -18.45
N LYS A 157 20.19 0.76 -19.71
CA LYS A 157 21.23 0.26 -20.62
C LYS A 157 22.27 1.32 -20.92
N ALA A 158 21.84 2.55 -21.26
CA ALA A 158 22.74 3.66 -21.52
C ALA A 158 23.60 4.01 -20.29
N GLU A 159 23.00 4.11 -19.10
CA GLU A 159 23.76 4.35 -17.85
C GLU A 159 24.76 3.23 -17.55
N ARG A 160 24.43 1.98 -17.88
CA ARG A 160 25.38 0.86 -17.76
C ARG A 160 26.52 0.95 -18.76
N GLU A 161 26.23 1.29 -20.00
CA GLU A 161 27.24 1.49 -21.04
C GLU A 161 28.18 2.64 -20.67
N ASP A 162 27.63 3.77 -20.22
CA ASP A 162 28.40 4.91 -19.71
C ASP A 162 29.26 4.51 -18.49
N ALA A 163 28.71 3.74 -17.55
CA ALA A 163 29.46 3.27 -16.38
C ALA A 163 30.60 2.31 -16.76
N LEU A 164 30.40 1.47 -17.77
CA LEU A 164 31.42 0.59 -18.35
C LEU A 164 32.50 1.40 -19.09
N GLU A 165 32.12 2.43 -19.84
CA GLU A 165 33.06 3.31 -20.52
C GLU A 165 33.91 4.11 -19.51
N LEU A 166 33.30 4.62 -18.45
CA LEU A 166 33.97 5.31 -17.35
C LEU A 166 34.93 4.39 -16.59
N THR A 167 34.53 3.14 -16.31
CA THR A 167 35.42 2.16 -15.65
C THR A 167 36.55 1.69 -16.57
N ALA A 168 36.34 1.68 -17.89
CA ALA A 168 37.40 1.40 -18.87
C ALA A 168 38.40 2.56 -19.02
N LYS A 169 37.94 3.82 -18.93
CA LYS A 169 38.81 5.01 -19.01
C LYS A 169 39.67 5.25 -17.76
N TYR A 170 39.25 4.77 -16.59
CA TYR A 170 39.99 4.86 -15.33
C TYR A 170 40.39 3.46 -14.87
N GLU A 171 41.49 2.95 -15.42
CA GLU A 171 42.01 1.57 -15.33
C GLU A 171 42.19 0.97 -13.90
N HIS A 172 41.85 1.71 -12.83
CA HIS A 172 42.03 1.30 -11.44
C HIS A 172 40.85 1.58 -10.47
N GLN A 173 39.64 1.94 -10.93
CA GLN A 173 38.51 2.11 -10.02
C GLN A 173 37.38 1.11 -10.26
N GLN A 174 37.23 0.16 -9.32
CA GLN A 174 36.08 -0.76 -9.26
C GLN A 174 34.76 0.02 -9.24
N THR A 175 33.71 -0.54 -9.85
CA THR A 175 32.34 -0.01 -9.84
C THR A 175 31.83 0.32 -8.42
N SER A 176 32.32 -0.39 -7.41
CA SER A 176 32.04 -0.16 -5.99
C SER A 176 32.50 1.21 -5.47
N PHE A 177 33.48 1.84 -6.11
CA PHE A 177 33.98 3.18 -5.79
C PHE A 177 32.95 4.27 -6.10
N ILE A 178 32.21 4.12 -7.21
CA ILE A 178 31.16 5.07 -7.62
C ILE A 178 30.02 5.05 -6.59
N TYR A 179 29.53 3.87 -6.23
CA TYR A 179 28.48 3.71 -5.21
C TYR A 179 28.92 4.22 -3.83
N ARG A 180 30.17 3.94 -3.42
CA ARG A 180 30.72 4.45 -2.16
C ARG A 180 30.82 5.98 -2.15
N THR A 181 31.21 6.59 -3.26
CA THR A 181 31.35 8.05 -3.36
C THR A 181 29.98 8.73 -3.37
N ALA A 182 29.03 8.19 -4.12
CA ALA A 182 27.64 8.65 -4.10
C ALA A 182 27.05 8.55 -2.69
N LEU A 183 27.21 7.39 -2.03
CA LEU A 183 26.71 7.21 -0.66
C LEU A 183 27.38 8.19 0.31
N LYS A 184 28.70 8.36 0.29
CA LYS A 184 29.40 9.32 1.15
C LYS A 184 28.96 10.77 0.94
N ARG A 185 28.61 11.16 -0.28
CA ARG A 185 28.18 12.54 -0.58
C ARG A 185 26.70 12.77 -0.25
N PHE A 186 25.85 11.78 -0.48
CA PHE A 186 24.40 11.92 -0.39
C PHE A 186 23.78 11.31 0.87
N TRP A 187 24.54 10.61 1.73
CA TRP A 187 23.99 9.96 2.93
C TRP A 187 23.16 10.89 3.84
N PRO A 188 23.52 12.18 4.08
CA PRO A 188 22.71 13.02 4.97
C PRO A 188 21.34 13.29 4.37
N ARG A 189 21.28 13.52 3.05
CA ARG A 189 20.02 13.77 2.33
C ARG A 189 19.17 12.51 2.27
N LEU A 190 19.78 11.35 2.02
CA LEU A 190 19.10 10.05 2.02
C LEU A 190 18.51 9.74 3.41
N LEU A 191 19.26 10.01 4.48
CA LEU A 191 18.84 9.77 5.85
C LEU A 191 17.69 10.70 6.26
N VAL A 192 17.78 12.00 5.99
CA VAL A 192 16.69 12.95 6.28
C VAL A 192 15.43 12.58 5.49
N THR A 193 15.58 12.24 4.21
CA THR A 193 14.44 11.87 3.37
C THR A 193 13.80 10.56 3.85
N SER A 194 14.59 9.53 4.15
CA SER A 194 14.05 8.24 4.63
C SER A 194 13.39 8.38 5.99
N LEU A 195 13.96 9.17 6.91
CA LEU A 195 13.36 9.45 8.22
C LEU A 195 12.04 10.23 8.09
N ALA A 196 11.98 11.22 7.20
CA ALA A 196 10.73 11.94 6.93
C ALA A 196 9.64 10.99 6.41
N TRP A 197 10.00 10.06 5.52
CA TRP A 197 9.08 9.02 5.04
C TRP A 197 8.66 8.05 6.15
N VAL A 198 9.58 7.61 7.00
CA VAL A 198 9.26 6.75 8.16
C VAL A 198 8.31 7.44 9.11
N ALA A 199 8.53 8.72 9.41
CA ALA A 199 7.64 9.51 10.26
C ALA A 199 6.26 9.70 9.62
N ASN A 200 6.22 10.01 8.32
CA ASN A 200 4.97 10.13 7.56
C ASN A 200 4.18 8.82 7.56
N ASP A 201 4.84 7.70 7.27
CA ASP A 201 4.20 6.38 7.26
C ASP A 201 3.71 5.99 8.66
N GLY A 202 4.51 6.25 9.70
CA GLY A 202 4.11 6.04 11.09
C GLY A 202 2.83 6.81 11.45
N ALA A 203 2.76 8.09 11.09
CA ALA A 203 1.57 8.91 11.31
C ALA A 203 0.37 8.45 10.46
N PHE A 204 0.59 8.12 9.18
CA PHE A 204 -0.46 7.73 8.24
C PHE A 204 -1.11 6.39 8.63
N TYR A 205 -0.30 5.35 8.87
CA TYR A 205 -0.81 4.05 9.29
C TYR A 205 -1.31 4.08 10.74
N GLY A 206 -0.67 4.87 11.62
CA GLY A 206 -1.12 5.09 12.99
C GLY A 206 -2.52 5.70 13.05
N ASN A 207 -2.78 6.74 12.26
CA ASN A 207 -4.11 7.36 12.17
C ASN A 207 -5.18 6.35 11.77
N LYS A 208 -4.90 5.48 10.78
CA LYS A 208 -5.85 4.43 10.37
C LYS A 208 -6.08 3.39 11.47
N LEU A 209 -5.03 2.98 12.19
CA LEU A 209 -5.12 1.97 13.24
C LEU A 209 -5.92 2.46 14.45
N PHE A 210 -5.69 3.70 14.88
CA PHE A 210 -6.31 4.28 16.06
C PHE A 210 -7.62 5.02 15.79
N GLN A 211 -8.05 5.16 14.53
CA GLN A 211 -9.29 5.86 14.17
C GLN A 211 -10.51 5.36 14.96
N SER A 212 -10.61 4.04 15.16
CA SER A 212 -11.69 3.42 15.94
C SER A 212 -11.67 3.85 17.42
N LYS A 213 -10.49 4.02 18.00
CA LYS A 213 -10.31 4.46 19.40
C LYS A 213 -10.58 5.94 19.59
N PHE A 214 -10.21 6.78 18.63
CA PHE A 214 -10.56 8.21 18.66
C PHE A 214 -12.07 8.43 18.55
N ILE A 215 -12.76 7.70 17.67
CA ILE A 215 -14.22 7.74 17.57
C ILE A 215 -14.86 7.26 18.87
N GLU A 216 -14.32 6.19 19.48
CA GLU A 216 -14.78 5.68 20.78
C GLU A 216 -14.59 6.70 21.93
N ALA A 217 -13.53 7.51 21.89
CA ALA A 217 -13.24 8.55 22.88
C ALA A 217 -14.07 9.83 22.70
N LEU A 218 -14.30 10.27 21.45
CA LEU A 218 -15.08 11.48 21.15
C LEU A 218 -16.59 11.30 21.42
N TYR A 219 -17.10 10.09 21.32
CA TYR A 219 -18.51 9.77 21.57
C TYR A 219 -18.68 8.87 22.81
N PRO A 220 -18.46 9.40 24.03
CA PRO A 220 -18.52 8.60 25.27
C PRO A 220 -19.92 8.09 25.60
N ASN A 221 -20.99 8.70 25.06
CA ASN A 221 -22.39 8.32 25.31
C ASN A 221 -22.77 6.94 24.72
N VAL A 222 -21.88 6.28 23.98
CA VAL A 222 -22.05 4.89 23.55
C VAL A 222 -21.61 3.88 24.64
N ARG A 223 -20.93 4.35 25.72
CA ARG A 223 -20.52 3.49 26.86
C ARG A 223 -21.68 3.13 27.78
N SER A 224 -22.66 4.02 28.00
CA SER A 224 -23.72 3.77 28.99
C SER A 224 -24.67 2.62 28.62
N CYS A 225 -24.62 2.11 27.38
CA CYS A 225 -25.37 0.92 26.96
C CYS A 225 -24.54 -0.38 27.02
N ALA A 226 -23.24 -0.34 27.30
CA ALA A 226 -22.34 -1.50 27.23
C ALA A 226 -22.04 -2.15 28.59
N ALA A 227 -22.31 -1.47 29.72
CA ALA A 227 -22.03 -1.96 31.07
C ALA A 227 -23.19 -2.75 31.71
N GLU A 228 -24.40 -2.76 31.12
CA GLU A 228 -25.59 -3.43 31.68
C GLU A 228 -25.86 -4.85 31.15
N ALA A 229 -24.93 -5.46 30.40
CA ALA A 229 -25.08 -6.83 29.91
C ALA A 229 -24.11 -7.80 30.61
N GLY A 230 -24.28 -7.95 31.93
CA GLY A 230 -23.76 -9.03 32.78
C GLY A 230 -24.88 -9.46 33.75
N PRO A 231 -24.96 -10.74 34.17
CA PRO A 231 -26.23 -11.40 34.40
C PRO A 231 -26.86 -11.06 35.75
N GLY A 232 -28.13 -10.61 35.69
CA GLY A 232 -29.06 -10.62 36.81
C GLY A 232 -29.11 -9.33 37.63
N LEU A 233 -30.10 -8.48 37.35
CA LEU A 233 -31.06 -8.01 38.36
C LEU A 233 -32.19 -7.21 37.72
N SER A 234 -33.41 -7.48 38.19
CA SER A 234 -34.64 -6.74 37.92
C SER A 234 -34.53 -5.28 38.36
N SER A 235 -34.81 -4.32 37.47
CA SER A 235 -35.40 -3.04 37.86
C SER A 235 -36.14 -2.37 36.70
N LYS A 236 -37.42 -2.08 36.93
CA LYS A 236 -38.29 -1.21 36.13
C LYS A 236 -37.70 0.21 36.11
N GLY A 237 -37.65 0.85 34.94
CA GLY A 237 -37.73 2.31 34.87
C GLY A 237 -36.99 3.00 33.73
N ARG A 238 -37.78 3.68 32.89
CA ARG A 238 -37.47 4.82 32.01
C ARG A 238 -36.61 4.55 30.77
N GLY A 239 -37.28 4.70 29.62
CA GLY A 239 -36.68 4.71 28.31
C GLY A 239 -35.58 5.76 28.18
N SER A 240 -34.37 5.28 27.90
CA SER A 240 -33.32 6.03 27.25
C SER A 240 -33.08 5.39 25.89
N LYS A 241 -33.24 6.16 24.82
CA LYS A 241 -33.06 5.72 23.44
C LYS A 241 -31.63 5.22 23.27
N GLY A 242 -31.45 3.91 23.19
CA GLY A 242 -30.15 3.26 23.13
C GLY A 242 -29.33 3.72 21.93
N GLY A 243 -28.10 4.17 22.19
CA GLY A 243 -27.11 4.41 21.15
C GLY A 243 -26.79 3.10 20.42
N SER A 244 -27.27 2.98 19.19
CA SER A 244 -27.07 1.78 18.38
C SER A 244 -25.58 1.63 18.05
N ARG A 245 -24.95 0.57 18.57
CA ARG A 245 -23.60 0.16 18.17
C ARG A 245 -23.60 -0.07 16.64
N SER A 246 -22.79 0.69 15.91
CA SER A 246 -22.73 0.62 14.45
C SER A 246 -22.37 -0.77 13.96
N THR A 247 -23.05 -1.24 12.91
CA THR A 247 -22.78 -2.56 12.32
C THR A 247 -21.39 -2.56 11.67
N PRO A 248 -20.72 -3.71 11.56
CA PRO A 248 -19.46 -3.81 10.81
C PRO A 248 -19.60 -3.32 9.36
N PHE A 249 -20.77 -3.54 8.76
CA PHE A 249 -21.12 -3.05 7.43
C PHE A 249 -21.15 -1.52 7.37
N GLU A 250 -21.84 -0.86 8.31
CA GLU A 250 -21.86 0.61 8.41
C GLU A 250 -20.44 1.19 8.56
N ARG A 251 -19.60 0.56 9.40
CA ARG A 251 -18.19 0.99 9.57
C ARG A 251 -17.39 0.89 8.28
N MET A 252 -17.62 -0.16 7.49
CA MET A 252 -16.98 -0.30 6.18
C MET A 252 -17.48 0.75 5.19
N GLN A 253 -18.77 1.11 5.20
CA GLN A 253 -19.31 2.20 4.38
C GLN A 253 -18.64 3.54 4.71
N TRP A 254 -18.47 3.86 5.98
CA TRP A 254 -17.74 5.06 6.42
C TRP A 254 -16.27 5.02 6.00
N THR A 255 -15.64 3.84 6.02
CA THR A 255 -14.25 3.66 5.58
C THR A 255 -14.11 3.92 4.07
N VAL A 256 -15.05 3.41 3.26
CA VAL A 256 -15.11 3.66 1.82
C VAL A 256 -15.36 5.13 1.52
N LEU A 257 -16.30 5.77 2.22
CA LEU A 257 -16.58 7.20 2.08
C LEU A 257 -15.34 8.04 2.41
N ASN A 258 -14.67 7.76 3.53
CA ASN A 258 -13.45 8.48 3.91
C ASN A 258 -12.33 8.29 2.86
N SER A 259 -12.21 7.07 2.31
CA SER A 259 -11.24 6.80 1.23
C SER A 259 -11.58 7.58 -0.04
N ALA A 260 -12.86 7.71 -0.40
CA ALA A 260 -13.31 8.47 -1.55
C ALA A 260 -13.04 9.97 -1.38
N VAL A 261 -13.33 10.54 -0.21
CA VAL A 261 -13.03 11.94 0.12
C VAL A 261 -11.52 12.20 0.15
N SER A 262 -10.72 11.28 0.69
CA SER A 262 -9.27 11.40 0.66
C SER A 262 -8.71 11.39 -0.77
N LEU A 263 -9.31 10.60 -1.67
CA LEU A 263 -8.89 10.51 -3.07
C LEU A 263 -9.06 11.84 -3.83
N THR A 264 -10.13 12.58 -3.57
CA THR A 264 -10.33 13.90 -4.21
C THR A 264 -9.24 14.89 -3.79
N GLY A 265 -8.79 14.82 -2.53
CA GLY A 265 -7.64 15.60 -2.05
C GLY A 265 -6.35 15.27 -2.80
N TYR A 266 -6.04 13.99 -3.03
CA TYR A 266 -4.86 13.58 -3.80
C TYR A 266 -4.91 14.07 -5.26
N TRP A 267 -6.08 14.02 -5.89
CA TRP A 267 -6.25 14.43 -7.29
C TRP A 267 -6.24 15.96 -7.44
N ALA A 268 -6.80 16.68 -6.47
CA ALA A 268 -6.67 18.13 -6.38
C ALA A 268 -5.19 18.54 -6.22
N ALA A 269 -4.45 17.87 -5.34
CA ALA A 269 -3.01 18.12 -5.19
C ALA A 269 -2.25 17.86 -6.50
N ALA A 270 -2.53 16.75 -7.20
CA ALA A 270 -1.92 16.46 -8.49
C ALA A 270 -2.22 17.56 -9.54
N ALA A 271 -3.45 18.06 -9.59
CA ALA A 271 -3.85 19.10 -10.54
C ALA A 271 -3.18 20.47 -10.27
N LEU A 272 -2.78 20.74 -9.03
CA LEU A 272 -2.25 22.03 -8.58
C LEU A 272 -0.72 22.09 -8.52
N ILE A 273 -0.04 20.96 -8.28
CA ILE A 273 1.37 20.94 -7.89
C ILE A 273 2.34 21.51 -8.95
N ASP A 274 2.01 21.32 -10.23
CA ASP A 274 2.82 21.77 -11.36
C ASP A 274 2.25 23.04 -12.04
N LYS A 275 1.24 23.68 -11.44
CA LYS A 275 0.70 24.94 -11.95
C LYS A 275 1.61 26.11 -11.61
N PRO A 276 1.90 27.02 -12.56
CA PRO A 276 2.83 28.13 -12.32
C PRO A 276 2.35 29.13 -11.26
N TRP A 277 1.03 29.22 -11.01
CA TRP A 277 0.44 30.14 -10.04
C TRP A 277 0.38 29.60 -8.60
N TYR A 278 0.48 28.29 -8.40
CA TYR A 278 0.52 27.67 -7.07
C TYR A 278 1.91 27.09 -6.84
N GLY A 279 2.31 26.16 -7.70
CA GLY A 279 3.67 25.66 -7.77
C GLY A 279 4.10 24.84 -6.55
N ARG A 280 5.20 24.13 -6.73
CA ARG A 280 5.73 23.17 -5.75
C ARG A 280 6.13 23.81 -4.41
N ARG A 281 6.49 25.09 -4.41
CA ARG A 281 6.95 25.82 -3.21
C ARG A 281 5.83 26.20 -2.24
N PHE A 282 4.61 26.44 -2.71
CA PHE A 282 3.48 26.76 -1.84
C PHE A 282 2.79 25.52 -1.26
N MET A 283 3.12 24.33 -1.79
CA MET A 283 2.51 23.07 -1.39
C MET A 283 3.36 22.26 -0.38
N GLN A 284 4.64 22.62 -0.21
CA GLN A 284 5.59 22.02 0.74
C GLN A 284 5.57 22.75 2.07
#